data_AF-A0A0N4XM83-F1
#
_entry.id   AF-A0A0N4XM83-F1
#
_cell.length_a   1.000
_cell.length_b   1.000
_cell.length_c   1.000
_cell.angle_alpha   90.00
_cell.angle_beta   90.00
_cell.angle_gamma   90.00
#
_symmetry.space_group_name_H-M   'P 1'
#
loop_
_entity.id
_entity.type
_entity.pdbx_description
1 polymer ?
#
loop_
_entity_poly.entity_id
_entity_poly.type
_entity_poly.pdbx_seq_one_letter_code
_entity_poly.pdbx_strand_id
1 'polypeptide(L)'
;MTMMPECALAKELGIPYATTALVTDYDCWRDDEHVSMELVMKTFKENAHKAKSLFVETVKRIADEDWTEEIATMKKAARDAVMVGPEVVIKHLEF
;
A
#
# COMPACT_ATOMS: atom_id res chain seq x y z
N MET A 1 12.38 2.91 -0.08
CA MET A 1 12.53 3.57 -1.40
C MET A 1 11.57 2.99 -2.45
N THR A 2 10.30 2.73 -2.10
CA THR A 2 9.36 2.00 -2.97
C THR A 2 7.92 2.53 -2.88
N MET A 3 7.49 2.93 -1.67
CA MET A 3 6.12 3.42 -1.41
C MET A 3 5.68 4.57 -2.33
N MET A 4 6.60 5.47 -2.69
CA MET A 4 6.36 6.49 -3.70
C MET A 4 7.08 6.07 -4.99
N PRO A 5 6.42 6.05 -6.17
CA PRO A 5 5.08 6.58 -6.47
C PRO A 5 3.91 5.59 -6.29
N GLU A 6 4.14 4.37 -5.80
CA GLU A 6 3.13 3.31 -5.71
C GLU A 6 1.82 3.74 -5.04
N CYS A 7 1.89 4.40 -3.88
CA CYS A 7 0.71 4.86 -3.15
C CYS A 7 -0.08 5.96 -3.89
N ALA A 8 0.62 6.83 -4.64
CA ALA A 8 -0.01 7.88 -5.43
C ALA A 8 -0.76 7.27 -6.62
N LEU A 9 -0.11 6.34 -7.33
CA LEU A 9 -0.72 5.63 -8.45
C LEU A 9 -1.95 4.80 -8.02
N ALA A 10 -1.88 4.12 -6.87
CA ALA A 10 -3.03 3.40 -6.33
C ALA A 10 -4.21 4.34 -6.03
N LYS A 11 -3.93 5.54 -5.49
CA LYS A 11 -4.95 6.56 -5.22
C LYS A 11 -5.57 7.10 -6.51
N GLU A 12 -4.77 7.35 -7.54
CA GLU A 12 -5.24 7.77 -8.87
C GLU A 12 -6.10 6.70 -9.55
N LEU A 13 -5.86 5.41 -9.28
CA LEU A 13 -6.68 4.30 -9.76
C LEU A 13 -7.95 4.06 -8.93
N GLY A 14 -8.17 4.82 -7.85
CA GLY A 14 -9.31 4.62 -6.95
C GLY A 14 -9.23 3.34 -6.11
N ILE A 15 -8.02 2.83 -5.87
CA ILE A 15 -7.79 1.59 -5.10
C ILE A 15 -7.49 1.95 -3.63
N PRO A 16 -8.23 1.40 -2.65
CA PRO A 16 -7.83 1.47 -1.25
C PRO A 16 -6.43 0.86 -1.05
N TYR A 17 -5.50 1.63 -0.50
CA TYR A 17 -4.09 1.24 -0.37
C TYR A 17 -3.62 1.40 1.07
N ALA A 18 -2.93 0.39 1.58
CA ALA A 18 -2.29 0.40 2.88
C ALA A 18 -0.92 -0.27 2.81
N THR A 19 0.04 0.22 3.59
CA THR A 19 1.41 -0.30 3.64
C THR A 19 1.67 -0.98 4.98
N THR A 20 2.31 -2.15 4.95
CA THR A 20 2.95 -2.76 6.13
C THR A 20 4.46 -2.67 5.95
N ALA A 21 5.13 -1.86 6.77
CA ALA A 21 6.59 -1.70 6.74
C ALA A 21 7.24 -2.64 7.76
N LEU A 22 8.28 -3.37 7.33
CA LEU A 22 9.11 -4.18 8.22
C LEU A 22 10.37 -3.37 8.56
N VAL A 23 10.58 -3.08 9.84
CA VAL A 23 11.82 -2.44 10.30
C VAL A 23 12.97 -3.45 10.19
N THR A 24 14.00 -3.10 9.43
CA THR A 24 15.17 -3.96 9.17
C THR A 24 16.44 -3.52 9.87
N ASP A 25 16.54 -2.22 10.16
CA ASP A 25 17.71 -1.53 10.68
C ASP A 25 17.29 -0.14 11.21
N TYR A 26 18.24 0.59 11.79
CA TYR A 26 18.05 1.95 12.31
C TYR A 26 18.62 3.03 11.38
N ASP A 27 18.73 2.76 10.07
CA ASP A 27 19.34 3.67 9.11
C ASP A 27 20.77 4.07 9.54
N CYS A 28 21.10 5.36 9.58
CA CYS A 28 22.45 5.85 9.94
C CYS A 28 22.48 6.80 11.15
N TRP A 29 21.35 7.02 11.82
CA TRP A 29 21.31 7.96 12.96
C TRP A 29 21.90 7.37 14.25
N ARG A 30 22.08 6.05 14.31
CA ARG A 30 22.52 5.32 15.48
C ARG A 30 24.01 4.96 15.36
N ASP A 31 24.84 5.50 16.23
CA ASP A 31 26.31 5.41 16.11
C ASP A 31 26.86 3.98 16.17
N ASP A 32 26.19 3.07 16.88
CA ASP A 32 26.63 1.68 17.08
C ASP A 32 26.17 0.71 15.98
N GLU A 33 25.25 1.11 15.10
CA GLU A 33 24.65 0.23 14.10
C GLU A 33 24.34 0.98 12.81
N HIS A 34 25.14 0.74 11.77
CA HIS A 34 24.95 1.33 10.45
C HIS A 34 24.26 0.32 9.51
N VAL A 35 23.42 0.83 8.61
CA VAL A 35 22.77 0.00 7.58
C VAL A 35 23.79 -0.73 6.69
N SER A 36 23.57 -2.04 6.52
CA SER A 36 24.31 -2.87 5.56
C SER A 36 23.36 -3.86 4.88
N MET A 37 23.71 -4.29 3.66
CA MET A 37 22.88 -5.25 2.92
C MET A 37 22.70 -6.57 3.67
N GLU A 38 23.75 -7.04 4.34
CA GLU A 38 23.76 -8.28 5.11
C GLU A 38 22.83 -8.20 6.32
N LEU A 39 22.87 -7.07 7.05
CA LEU A 39 22.00 -6.80 8.20
C LEU A 39 20.53 -6.76 7.76
N VAL A 40 20.24 -5.99 6.70
CA VAL A 40 18.88 -5.87 6.15
C VAL A 40 18.33 -7.24 5.74
N MET A 41 19.10 -8.03 4.99
CA MET A 41 18.67 -9.36 4.53
C MET A 41 18.46 -10.35 5.67
N LYS A 42 19.32 -10.30 6.70
CA LYS A 42 19.19 -11.13 7.90
C LYS A 42 17.89 -10.79 8.65
N THR A 43 17.69 -9.52 9.03
CA THR A 43 16.51 -9.08 9.76
C THR A 43 15.23 -9.29 8.96
N PHE A 44 15.28 -9.07 7.64
CA PHE A 44 14.16 -9.37 6.75
C PHE A 44 13.77 -10.85 6.78
N LYS A 45 14.75 -11.77 6.64
CA LYS A 45 14.49 -13.21 6.67
C LYS A 45 13.91 -13.67 8.01
N GLU A 46 14.38 -13.09 9.11
CA GLU A 46 13.85 -13.35 10.46
C GLU A 46 12.41 -12.85 10.62
N ASN A 47 12.03 -11.73 9.98
CA ASN A 47 10.69 -11.14 10.13
C ASN A 47 9.69 -11.52 9.02
N ALA A 48 10.14 -12.09 7.91
CA ALA A 48 9.29 -12.41 6.76
C ALA A 48 8.12 -13.33 7.12
N HIS A 49 8.32 -14.29 8.04
CA HIS A 49 7.25 -15.18 8.50
C HIS A 49 6.15 -14.43 9.25
N LYS A 50 6.49 -13.39 10.02
CA LYS A 50 5.51 -12.56 10.75
C LYS A 50 4.63 -11.80 9.78
N ALA A 51 5.24 -11.18 8.75
CA ALA A 51 4.51 -10.48 7.70
C ALA A 51 3.60 -11.43 6.92
N LYS A 52 4.09 -12.63 6.59
CA LYS A 52 3.26 -13.67 5.93
C LYS A 52 2.05 -14.03 6.78
N SER A 53 2.24 -14.34 8.06
CA SER A 53 1.15 -14.69 8.96
C SER A 53 0.14 -13.55 9.12
N LEU A 54 0.62 -12.31 9.22
CA LEU A 54 -0.23 -11.12 9.22
C LEU A 54 -1.10 -11.07 7.95
N PHE A 55 -0.49 -11.13 6.76
CA PHE A 55 -1.25 -11.03 5.51
C PHE A 55 -2.27 -12.16 5.33
N VAL A 56 -1.94 -13.40 5.72
CA VAL A 56 -2.87 -14.54 5.63
C VAL A 56 -4.13 -14.30 6.47
N GLU A 57 -4.00 -13.70 7.65
CA GLU A 57 -5.12 -13.41 8.53
C GLU A 57 -5.88 -12.14 8.09
N THR A 58 -5.14 -11.08 7.75
CA THR A 58 -5.72 -9.80 7.32
C THR A 58 -6.53 -9.95 6.04
N VAL A 59 -6.08 -10.73 5.05
CA VAL A 59 -6.83 -10.94 3.80
C VAL A 59 -8.19 -11.59 4.07
N LYS A 60 -8.30 -12.51 5.03
CA LYS A 60 -9.58 -13.12 5.40
C LYS A 60 -10.53 -12.08 5.98
N ARG A 61 -10.03 -11.26 6.91
CA ARG A 61 -10.84 -10.20 7.54
C ARG A 61 -11.29 -9.15 6.55
N ILE A 62 -10.41 -8.75 5.63
CA ILE A 62 -10.77 -7.85 4.52
C ILE A 62 -11.88 -8.49 3.67
N ALA A 63 -11.80 -9.79 3.38
CA ALA A 63 -12.82 -10.47 2.59
C ALA A 63 -14.18 -10.61 3.30
N ASP A 64 -14.22 -10.55 4.63
CA ASP A 64 -15.44 -10.63 5.44
C ASP A 64 -16.18 -9.29 5.54
N GLU A 65 -15.57 -8.18 5.14
CA GLU A 65 -16.16 -6.84 5.15
C GLU A 65 -16.74 -6.45 3.79
N ASP A 66 -17.78 -5.61 3.79
CA ASP A 66 -18.35 -5.02 2.57
C ASP A 66 -17.62 -3.72 2.21
N TRP A 67 -16.85 -3.76 1.13
CA TRP A 67 -16.07 -2.62 0.62
C TRP A 67 -16.76 -1.82 -0.47
N THR A 68 -18.02 -2.12 -0.79
CA THR A 68 -18.73 -1.52 -1.94
C THR A 68 -18.76 0.00 -1.85
N GLU A 69 -19.13 0.56 -0.70
CA GLU A 69 -19.21 2.02 -0.50
C GLU A 69 -17.83 2.69 -0.51
N GLU A 70 -16.83 2.07 0.11
CA GLU A 70 -15.46 2.59 0.18
C GLU A 70 -14.83 2.65 -1.23
N ILE A 71 -14.97 1.57 -2.02
CA ILE A 71 -14.46 1.51 -3.39
C ILE A 71 -15.19 2.52 -4.28
N ALA A 72 -16.51 2.68 -4.12
CA ALA A 72 -17.29 3.70 -4.85
C ALA A 72 -16.75 5.11 -4.57
N THR A 73 -16.54 5.41 -3.29
CA THR A 73 -16.06 6.72 -2.83
C THR A 73 -14.67 7.02 -3.38
N MET A 74 -13.77 6.03 -3.35
CA MET A 74 -12.40 6.17 -3.85
C MET A 74 -12.35 6.35 -5.37
N LYS A 75 -13.13 5.59 -6.13
CA LYS A 75 -13.24 5.76 -7.58
C LYS A 75 -13.84 7.09 -7.98
N LYS A 76 -14.88 7.55 -7.27
CA LYS A 76 -15.47 8.86 -7.48
C LYS A 76 -14.45 9.97 -7.21
N ALA A 77 -13.74 9.91 -6.08
CA ALA A 77 -12.71 10.89 -5.75
C ALA A 77 -11.60 10.93 -6.82
N ALA A 78 -11.17 9.77 -7.33
CA ALA A 78 -10.23 9.70 -8.44
C ALA A 78 -10.79 10.32 -9.73
N ARG A 79 -12.08 10.09 -10.05
CA ARG A 79 -12.72 10.65 -11.24
C ARG A 79 -12.87 12.16 -11.18
N ASP A 80 -13.25 12.68 -10.01
CA ASP A 80 -13.45 14.10 -9.75
C ASP A 80 -12.13 14.90 -9.76
N ALA A 81 -11.00 14.22 -9.50
CA ALA A 81 -9.67 14.81 -9.56
C ALA A 81 -9.17 15.06 -11.00
N VAL A 82 -9.78 14.44 -12.02
CA VAL A 82 -9.39 14.61 -13.41
C VAL A 82 -10.14 15.80 -14.02
N MET A 83 -9.39 16.81 -14.47
CA MET A 83 -9.92 18.02 -15.12
C MET A 83 -10.37 17.78 -16.58
N VAL A 84 -11.29 16.83 -16.77
CA VAL A 84 -11.97 16.54 -18.05
C VAL A 84 -13.48 16.55 -17.85
N GLY A 85 -14.21 16.92 -18.89
CA GLY A 85 -15.67 16.99 -18.83
C GLY A 85 -16.33 15.66 -18.46
N PRO A 86 -17.55 15.68 -17.90
CA PRO A 86 -18.25 14.49 -17.42
C PRO A 86 -18.58 13.48 -18.54
N GLU A 87 -18.61 13.93 -19.79
CA GLU A 87 -18.77 13.09 -20.99
C GLU A 87 -17.59 12.15 -21.25
N VAL A 88 -16.41 12.46 -20.72
CA VAL A 88 -15.23 11.60 -20.84
C VAL A 88 -15.33 10.47 -19.84
N VAL A 89 -15.52 9.25 -20.37
CA VAL A 89 -15.64 8.03 -19.57
C VAL A 89 -14.26 7.46 -19.25
N ILE A 90 -13.98 7.25 -17.97
CA ILE A 90 -12.77 6.57 -17.49
C ILE A 90 -13.19 5.19 -16.98
N LYS A 91 -13.11 4.19 -17.87
CA LYS A 91 -13.72 2.85 -17.68
C LYS A 91 -13.43 2.16 -16.34
N HIS A 92 -12.23 2.30 -15.80
CA HIS A 92 -11.86 1.64 -14.54
C HIS A 92 -12.37 2.38 -13.28
N LEU A 93 -12.76 3.66 -13.42
CA LEU A 93 -13.36 4.47 -12.36
C LEU A 93 -14.89 4.50 -12.43
N GLU A 94 -15.50 3.78 -13.38
CA GLU A 94 -16.93 3.52 -13.36
C GLU A 94 -17.24 2.62 -12.14
N PHE A 95 -18.26 3.01 -11.39
CA PHE A 95 -18.81 2.27 -10.26
C PHE A 95 -20.33 2.32 -10.32
#